data_AF-A0A3D2WK85-F1
#
_entry.id   AF-A0A3D2WK85-F1
#
_cell.length_a   1.000
_cell.length_b   1.000
_cell.length_c   1.000
_cell.angle_alpha   90.00
_cell.angle_beta   90.00
_cell.angle_gamma   90.00
#
_symmetry.space_group_name_H-M   'P 1'
#
loop_
_entity.id
_entity.type
_entity.pdbx_description
1 polymer ?
#
loop_
_entity_poly.entity_id
_entity_poly.type
_entity_poly.pdbx_seq_one_letter_code
_entity_poly.pdbx_strand_id
1 'polypeptide(L)'
;NSEFFQFVDLINNIESSLGTPVQTAVKREDEQEFAKLNGQNLMFCEDAARRIHNGLTAQNFPDFRAKVSHYESLHAHDAVSMTSKGVPGGLSW
;
A
#
# COMPACT_ATOMS: atom_id res chain seq x y z
N ASN A 1 4.74 12.20 27.61
CA ASN A 1 5.40 12.43 26.31
C ASN A 1 4.38 12.12 25.25
N SER A 2 3.92 13.12 24.49
CA SER A 2 2.99 12.87 23.39
C SER A 2 3.74 12.02 22.36
N GLU A 3 3.39 10.73 22.25
CA GLU A 3 3.91 9.86 21.20
C GLU A 3 3.50 10.47 19.87
N PHE A 4 4.46 11.11 19.18
CA PHE A 4 4.23 11.55 17.83
C PHE A 4 3.95 10.32 16.99
N PHE A 5 2.81 10.33 16.30
CA PHE A 5 2.51 9.33 15.30
C PHE A 5 3.63 9.34 14.25
N GLN A 6 4.36 8.23 14.13
CA GLN A 6 5.52 8.12 13.24
C GLN A 6 5.03 7.94 11.79
N PHE A 7 4.58 9.04 11.18
CA PHE A 7 4.04 9.04 9.81
C PHE A 7 5.01 8.45 8.80
N VAL A 8 6.31 8.74 8.95
CA VAL A 8 7.35 8.23 8.07
C VAL A 8 7.45 6.70 8.15
N ASP A 9 7.37 6.13 9.35
CA ASP A 9 7.42 4.68 9.54
C ASP A 9 6.19 3.98 8.96
N LEU A 10 5.00 4.62 9.05
CA LEU A 10 3.80 4.12 8.39
C LEU A 10 3.97 4.09 6.86
N ILE A 11 4.48 5.18 6.27
CA ILE A 11 4.72 5.26 4.82
C ILE A 11 5.70 4.17 4.41
N ASN A 12 6.84 4.06 5.10
CA ASN A 12 7.86 3.05 4.83
C ASN A 12 7.30 1.63 4.92
N ASN A 13 6.44 1.35 5.91
CA ASN A 13 5.80 0.04 6.06
C ASN A 13 4.85 -0.28 4.89
N ILE A 14 4.05 0.70 4.45
CA ILE A 14 3.14 0.53 3.30
C ILE A 14 3.96 0.32 2.02
N GLU A 15 4.95 1.17 1.75
CA GLU A 15 5.81 1.07 0.58
C GLU A 15 6.58 -0.26 0.54
N SER A 16 7.12 -0.70 1.67
CA SER A 16 7.78 -2.00 1.79
C SER A 16 6.82 -3.16 1.58
N SER A 17 5.55 -3.03 1.98
CA SER A 17 4.53 -4.07 1.76
C SER A 17 4.17 -4.21 0.28
N LEU A 18 4.22 -3.11 -0.47
CA LEU A 18 3.96 -3.10 -1.91
C LEU A 18 5.20 -3.51 -2.72
N GLY A 19 6.40 -3.11 -2.30
CA GLY A 19 7.69 -3.52 -2.89
C GLY A 19 8.13 -2.69 -4.10
N THR A 20 7.30 -1.77 -4.60
CA THR A 20 7.63 -0.88 -5.71
C THR A 20 7.18 0.56 -5.42
N PRO A 21 7.89 1.28 -4.51
CA PRO A 21 7.57 2.67 -4.18
C PRO A 21 7.69 3.58 -5.41
N VAL A 22 6.93 4.68 -5.41
CA VAL A 22 6.96 5.67 -6.48
C VAL A 22 8.34 6.33 -6.54
N GLN A 23 8.91 6.41 -7.75
CA GLN A 23 10.15 7.12 -8.01
C GLN A 23 9.86 8.35 -8.88
N THR A 24 10.26 9.54 -8.44
CA THR A 24 9.87 10.81 -9.08
C THR A 24 10.86 11.28 -10.14
N ALA A 25 12.17 11.21 -9.86
CA ALA A 25 13.23 11.57 -10.78
C ALA A 25 14.25 10.44 -10.85
N VAL A 26 14.33 9.80 -12.00
CA VAL A 26 15.13 8.58 -12.23
C VAL A 26 16.00 8.74 -13.46
N LYS A 27 17.20 8.16 -13.43
CA LYS A 27 17.99 7.99 -14.66
C LYS A 27 17.37 6.86 -15.48
N ARG A 28 17.76 6.75 -16.75
CA ARG A 28 17.27 5.70 -17.65
C ARG A 28 17.51 4.27 -17.13
N GLU A 29 18.63 4.05 -16.45
CA GLU A 29 18.97 2.75 -15.84
C GLU A 29 18.02 2.42 -14.68
N ASP A 30 17.75 3.41 -13.82
CA ASP A 30 16.81 3.29 -12.70
C ASP A 30 15.38 3.01 -13.20
N GLU A 31 14.95 3.65 -14.29
CA GLU A 31 13.64 3.40 -14.92
C GLU A 31 13.52 1.95 -15.43
N GLN A 32 14.57 1.39 -16.03
CA GLN A 32 14.58 0.01 -16.50
C GLN A 32 14.50 -0.98 -15.34
N GLU A 33 15.23 -0.71 -14.26
CA GLU A 33 15.17 -1.53 -13.05
C GLU A 33 13.79 -1.43 -12.38
N PHE A 34 13.21 -0.24 -12.30
CA PHE A 34 11.85 -0.04 -11.81
C PHE A 34 10.81 -0.81 -12.63
N ALA A 35 10.89 -0.74 -13.97
CA ALA A 35 10.00 -1.48 -14.86
C ALA A 35 10.15 -3.00 -14.67
N LYS A 36 11.39 -3.49 -14.51
CA LYS A 36 11.67 -4.90 -14.25
C LYS A 36 11.09 -5.36 -12.91
N LEU A 37 11.30 -4.59 -11.84
CA LEU A 37 10.79 -4.91 -10.50
C LEU A 37 9.26 -4.94 -10.47
N ASN A 38 8.60 -3.95 -11.09
CA ASN A 38 7.14 -3.95 -11.22
C ASN A 38 6.62 -5.13 -12.05
N GLY A 39 7.30 -5.46 -13.17
CA GLY A 39 6.95 -6.62 -13.98
C GLY A 39 7.11 -7.97 -13.27
N GLN A 40 8.04 -8.06 -12.31
CA GLN A 40 8.23 -9.26 -11.47
C GLN A 40 7.31 -9.28 -10.23
N ASN A 41 6.69 -8.16 -9.90
CA ASN A 41 5.84 -7.97 -8.72
C ASN A 41 4.42 -7.53 -9.10
N LEU A 42 3.87 -8.14 -10.15
CA LEU A 42 2.48 -7.90 -10.56
C LEU A 42 1.51 -8.25 -9.44
N MET A 43 0.51 -7.40 -9.25
CA MET A 43 -0.51 -7.59 -8.22
C MET A 43 -1.84 -6.98 -8.68
N PHE A 44 -2.94 -7.63 -8.33
CA PHE A 44 -4.27 -7.01 -8.43
C PHE A 44 -4.49 -6.01 -7.28
N CYS A 45 -5.55 -5.20 -7.38
CA CYS A 45 -5.91 -4.24 -6.34
C CYS A 45 -6.15 -4.93 -4.98
N GLU A 46 -6.71 -6.15 -5.00
CA GLU A 46 -6.95 -7.00 -3.84
C GLU A 46 -5.67 -7.55 -3.21
N ASP A 47 -4.66 -7.86 -4.03
CA ASP A 47 -3.37 -8.33 -3.55
C ASP A 47 -2.64 -7.21 -2.80
N ALA A 48 -2.67 -5.99 -3.35
CA ALA A 48 -2.13 -4.80 -2.69
C ALA A 48 -2.82 -4.56 -1.34
N ALA A 49 -4.16 -4.61 -1.28
CA ALA A 49 -4.91 -4.47 -0.04
C ALA A 49 -4.54 -5.55 1.00
N ARG A 50 -4.35 -6.81 0.55
CA ARG A 50 -3.95 -7.92 1.43
C ARG A 50 -2.54 -7.74 1.98
N ARG A 51 -1.59 -7.31 1.16
CA ARG A 51 -0.21 -7.03 1.61
C ARG A 51 -0.18 -5.89 2.63
N ILE A 52 -0.90 -4.80 2.36
CA ILE A 52 -1.03 -3.67 3.30
C ILE A 52 -1.68 -4.13 4.61
N HIS A 53 -2.77 -4.91 4.56
CA HIS A 53 -3.41 -5.46 5.75
C HIS A 53 -2.40 -6.22 6.62
N ASN A 54 -1.63 -7.14 6.00
CA ASN A 54 -0.63 -7.91 6.73
C ASN A 54 0.47 -7.03 7.33
N GLY A 55 0.96 -6.04 6.56
CA GLY A 55 1.95 -5.07 7.02
C GLY A 55 1.49 -4.27 8.23
N LEU A 56 0.26 -3.75 8.20
CA LEU A 56 -0.33 -2.98 9.29
C LEU A 56 -0.71 -3.85 10.50
N THR A 57 -1.17 -5.09 10.29
CA THR A 57 -1.48 -6.04 11.37
C THR A 57 -0.23 -6.45 12.15
N ALA A 58 0.96 -6.44 11.51
CA ALA A 58 2.22 -6.68 12.19
C ALA A 58 2.69 -5.50 13.07
N GLN A 59 2.07 -4.32 12.92
CA GLN A 59 2.37 -3.13 13.73
C GLN A 59 1.43 -3.02 14.93
N ASN A 60 1.82 -2.22 15.94
CA ASN A 60 1.05 -2.05 17.17
C ASN A 60 -0.08 -1.01 17.05
N PHE A 61 -0.70 -0.88 15.87
CA PHE A 61 -1.86 -0.01 15.70
C PHE A 61 -3.07 -0.60 16.42
N PRO A 62 -3.82 0.19 17.22
CA PRO A 62 -5.01 -0.32 17.90
C PRO A 62 -6.04 -0.84 16.89
N ASP A 63 -6.25 -0.10 15.80
CA ASP A 63 -7.17 -0.42 14.72
C ASP A 63 -6.76 0.29 13.41
N PHE A 64 -7.27 -0.18 12.26
CA PHE A 64 -7.07 0.48 10.96
C PHE A 64 -8.14 0.10 9.94
N ARG A 65 -8.29 0.98 8.94
CA ARG A 65 -8.91 0.68 7.64
C ARG A 65 -8.01 1.21 6.53
N ALA A 66 -7.91 0.47 5.43
CA ALA A 66 -7.15 0.86 4.25
C ALA A 66 -7.99 0.68 2.99
N LYS A 67 -7.87 1.64 2.07
CA LYS A 67 -8.47 1.60 0.73
C LYS A 67 -7.36 1.70 -0.28
N VAL A 68 -7.33 0.76 -1.21
CA VAL A 68 -6.45 0.75 -2.37
C VAL A 68 -7.28 1.05 -3.60
N SER A 69 -6.80 1.95 -4.43
CA SER A 69 -7.43 2.34 -5.70
C SER A 69 -6.41 2.17 -6.81
N HIS A 70 -6.74 1.34 -7.79
CA HIS A 70 -6.01 1.24 -9.04
C HIS A 70 -6.68 2.16 -10.06
N TYR A 71 -5.95 3.21 -10.45
CA TYR A 71 -6.38 4.14 -11.48
C TYR A 71 -6.13 3.51 -12.85
N GLU A 72 -7.19 2.96 -13.44
CA GLU A 72 -7.11 2.19 -14.68
C GLU A 72 -6.77 3.09 -15.87
N SER A 73 -5.80 2.66 -16.68
CA SER A 73 -5.42 3.38 -17.90
C SER A 73 -6.30 3.02 -19.10
N LEU A 74 -6.87 1.82 -19.11
CA LEU A 74 -7.62 1.26 -20.24
C LEU A 74 -9.15 1.38 -20.10
N HIS A 75 -9.63 1.53 -18.86
CA HIS A 75 -11.06 1.54 -18.55
C HIS A 75 -11.48 2.90 -17.97
N ALA A 76 -12.73 3.29 -18.22
CA ALA A 76 -13.30 4.54 -17.67
C ALA A 76 -13.77 4.39 -16.21
N HIS A 77 -13.19 3.47 -15.45
CA HIS A 77 -13.50 3.20 -14.05
C HIS A 77 -12.28 2.68 -13.31
N ASP A 78 -12.19 2.98 -12.01
CA ASP A 78 -11.12 2.49 -11.15
C ASP A 78 -11.49 1.15 -10.51
N ALA A 79 -10.49 0.31 -10.24
CA ALA A 79 -10.65 -0.86 -9.38
C ALA A 79 -10.31 -0.49 -7.94
N VAL A 80 -11.23 -0.76 -7.00
CA VAL A 80 -11.07 -0.38 -5.59
C VAL A 80 -11.16 -1.61 -4.69
N SER A 81 -10.19 -1.74 -3.78
CA SER A 81 -10.17 -2.79 -2.76
C SER A 81 -10.02 -2.17 -1.36
N MET A 82 -10.71 -2.75 -0.38
CA MET A 82 -10.87 -2.17 0.96
C MET A 82 -10.66 -3.25 2.01
N THR A 83 -9.98 -2.90 3.10
CA THR A 83 -9.70 -3.82 4.22
C THR A 83 -9.75 -3.07 5.54
N SER A 84 -10.06 -3.78 6.62
CA SER A 84 -9.98 -3.29 8.00
C SER A 84 -9.37 -4.36 8.90
N LYS A 85 -8.90 -3.97 10.08
CA LYS A 85 -8.30 -4.90 11.05
C LYS A 85 -9.31 -5.92 11.60
N GLY A 86 -10.59 -5.58 11.60
CA GLY A 86 -11.67 -6.44 12.10
C GLY A 86 -11.90 -6.36 13.61
N VAL A 87 -11.51 -5.25 14.25
CA VAL A 87 -11.79 -5.01 15.67
C VAL A 87 -13.32 -4.88 15.90
N PRO A 88 -13.94 -5.66 16.81
CA PRO A 88 -15.36 -5.53 17.11
C PRO A 88 -15.73 -4.11 17.57
N GLY A 89 -16.68 -3.47 16.88
CA GLY A 89 -17.07 -2.08 17.14
C GLY A 89 -16.02 -1.04 16.73
N GLY A 90 -14.99 -1.45 15.99
CA GLY A 90 -13.90 -0.62 15.52
C GLY A 90 -14.16 0.09 14.19
N LEU A 91 -13.08 0.48 13.52
CA LEU A 91 -13.07 1.12 12.21
C LEU A 91 -13.60 0.14 11.15
N SER A 92 -14.87 0.31 10.80
CA SER A 92 -15.50 -0.33 9.64
C SER A 92 -15.70 0.67 8.50
N TRP A 93 -16.19 0.13 7.38
CA TRP A 93 -16.74 0.91 6.28
C TRP A 93 -18.22 1.19 6.50
#